data_AF-A0A840WW21-F1
#
_entry.id   AF-A0A840WW21-F1
#
_cell.length_a   1.000
_cell.length_b   1.000
_cell.length_c   1.000
_cell.angle_alpha   90.00
_cell.angle_beta   90.00
_cell.angle_gamma   90.00
#
_symmetry.space_group_name_H-M   'P 1'
#
loop_
_entity.id
_entity.type
_entity.pdbx_description
1 polymer ?
#
loop_
_entity_poly.entity_id
_entity_poly.type
_entity_poly.pdbx_seq_one_letter_code
_entity_poly.pdbx_strand_id
1 'polypeptide(L)'
;MDPPSPEPGANAVTGPEASSSAPAGDRPGRCVFVRARVSNALRRLKVQVEPHLARFRAWLSPARGIWLVVLALSAPALLIAGIRLLLPVFAWVSALPRFGLVAWSVVGLVGTTVALFQLRALRAPRDADRAAPKKPLPLPVLIALVIGAVSVAVVLIIALAWWAMGARVPATPDEFTVGHLNAISIRAFAIVAGLGATALLVINYRRQLTTEAESRRGELKLFDERFTNAYTELGNENQAVRLGAVHALANLADDAPKDREDLVQTVIDVLCAYIRMPYAPAPEKPGEGESPASWTRYHELKQEFEPTREVRHTILRIIGSHLREETRWRGKNYDFSQAVFDGGNFAGARFTGGRVNFRGATFAGGHVNLIETRFTDAHVSFIDTRFTGGVVYFSEARFHGGQVEFRRTEFDGANVHFFGADFASGVVSFPGTRFTGGLVDFGDTTDNPARGVVPVGLTEAVSRGTPGVVHLPPEWEDGRGDPLRF
;
A
#
# COMPACT_ATOMS: atom_id res chain seq x y z
N MET A 1 -68.47 -19.05 54.42
CA MET A 1 -67.21 -18.88 53.66
C MET A 1 -67.58 -19.21 52.23
N ASP A 2 -68.03 -18.19 51.52
CA ASP A 2 -68.50 -18.29 50.14
C ASP A 2 -67.43 -17.73 49.17
N PRO A 3 -67.35 -18.28 47.94
CA PRO A 3 -66.53 -17.80 46.81
C PRO A 3 -67.36 -16.75 46.00
N PRO A 4 -67.11 -16.39 44.71
CA PRO A 4 -66.06 -16.75 43.73
C PRO A 4 -65.45 -15.55 42.95
N SER A 5 -64.51 -15.82 42.04
CA SER A 5 -64.04 -14.93 40.93
C SER A 5 -65.13 -14.83 39.82
N PRO A 6 -65.21 -13.84 38.86
CA PRO A 6 -64.14 -13.50 37.87
C PRO A 6 -64.16 -12.09 37.16
N GLU A 7 -63.08 -11.78 36.40
CA GLU A 7 -62.99 -11.05 35.09
C GLU A 7 -63.35 -9.52 34.88
N PRO A 8 -63.06 -8.88 33.70
CA PRO A 8 -62.29 -7.61 33.56
C PRO A 8 -63.09 -6.42 32.97
N GLY A 9 -62.48 -5.25 32.73
CA GLY A 9 -63.17 -4.17 32.00
C GLY A 9 -62.39 -2.86 31.79
N ALA A 10 -62.42 -2.38 30.54
CA ALA A 10 -61.74 -1.23 29.98
C ALA A 10 -62.51 0.10 30.07
N ASN A 11 -61.88 1.15 29.51
CA ASN A 11 -62.37 2.47 29.05
C ASN A 11 -61.99 3.64 29.97
N ALA A 12 -61.69 4.86 29.53
CA ALA A 12 -61.45 5.56 28.26
C ALA A 12 -61.11 7.03 28.65
N VAL A 13 -61.11 7.98 27.69
CA VAL A 13 -61.16 9.47 27.87
C VAL A 13 -59.77 10.15 27.99
N THR A 14 -59.32 11.17 27.24
CA THR A 14 -59.78 12.07 26.15
C THR A 14 -58.59 12.90 25.63
N GLY A 15 -58.66 13.46 24.42
CA GLY A 15 -57.82 14.58 23.93
C GLY A 15 -58.09 15.92 24.65
N PRO A 16 -57.61 17.10 24.17
CA PRO A 16 -57.84 17.57 22.80
C PRO A 16 -56.70 18.38 22.12
N GLU A 17 -57.06 18.87 20.93
CA GLU A 17 -56.38 19.62 19.86
C GLU A 17 -55.66 20.95 20.19
N ALA A 18 -54.82 21.35 19.21
CA ALA A 18 -54.44 22.72 18.73
C ALA A 18 -52.90 22.85 18.66
N SER A 19 -52.22 23.39 17.65
CA SER A 19 -52.51 24.27 16.51
C SER A 19 -51.26 24.24 15.60
N SER A 20 -51.36 24.10 14.28
CA SER A 20 -51.28 25.20 13.30
C SER A 20 -50.35 26.37 13.70
N SER A 21 -49.11 26.40 13.19
CA SER A 21 -48.52 27.61 12.56
C SER A 21 -47.11 27.33 11.99
N ALA A 22 -47.01 27.34 10.66
CA ALA A 22 -45.90 27.99 9.95
C ALA A 22 -46.34 29.46 9.71
N PRO A 23 -45.45 30.47 9.56
CA PRO A 23 -44.55 30.51 8.39
C PRO A 23 -43.17 31.20 8.56
N ALA A 24 -42.33 30.95 7.55
CA ALA A 24 -41.41 31.86 6.87
C ALA A 24 -40.34 32.65 7.66
N GLY A 25 -39.08 32.20 7.50
CA GLY A 25 -37.86 32.99 7.66
C GLY A 25 -36.84 32.58 6.59
N ASP A 26 -37.03 33.12 5.39
CA ASP A 26 -36.19 32.93 4.19
C ASP A 26 -34.76 33.49 4.44
N ARG A 27 -33.73 32.64 4.34
CA ARG A 27 -32.31 33.06 4.35
C ARG A 27 -31.70 32.80 2.96
N PRO A 28 -31.49 33.83 2.12
CA PRO A 28 -31.00 33.70 0.76
C PRO A 28 -29.47 33.59 0.74
N GLY A 29 -28.92 32.47 1.19
CA GLY A 29 -27.46 32.27 1.23
C GLY A 29 -26.98 30.85 0.93
N ARG A 30 -27.80 29.83 1.21
CA ARG A 30 -27.39 28.42 1.04
C ARG A 30 -27.68 27.84 -0.35
N CYS A 31 -28.73 28.30 -1.05
CA CYS A 31 -29.04 27.81 -2.40
C CYS A 31 -28.06 28.32 -3.46
N VAL A 32 -27.52 29.54 -3.34
CA VAL A 32 -26.57 30.09 -4.32
C VAL A 32 -25.24 29.35 -4.28
N PHE A 33 -24.76 28.98 -3.09
CA PHE A 33 -23.49 28.26 -2.93
C PHE A 33 -23.54 26.81 -3.41
N VAL A 34 -24.66 26.11 -3.17
CA VAL A 34 -24.86 24.73 -3.67
C VAL A 34 -25.00 24.73 -5.19
N ARG A 35 -25.75 25.68 -5.76
CA ARG A 35 -25.92 25.81 -7.22
C ARG A 35 -24.60 26.19 -7.91
N ALA A 36 -23.76 27.02 -7.28
CA ALA A 36 -22.43 27.37 -7.76
C ALA A 36 -21.44 26.19 -7.69
N ARG A 37 -21.46 25.38 -6.63
CA ARG A 37 -20.62 24.17 -6.51
C ARG A 37 -21.01 23.09 -7.52
N VAL A 38 -22.32 22.86 -7.72
CA VAL A 38 -22.80 21.88 -8.71
C VAL A 38 -22.52 22.36 -10.14
N SER A 39 -22.68 23.65 -10.43
CA SER A 39 -22.32 24.25 -11.73
C SER A 39 -20.82 24.13 -12.04
N ASN A 40 -19.95 24.39 -11.05
CA ASN A 40 -18.50 24.22 -11.22
C ASN A 40 -18.07 22.76 -11.33
N ALA A 41 -18.74 21.83 -10.61
CA ALA A 41 -18.49 20.40 -10.75
C ALA A 41 -18.91 19.88 -12.13
N LEU A 42 -20.08 20.31 -12.65
CA LEU A 42 -20.55 19.96 -13.98
C LEU A 42 -19.68 20.57 -15.09
N ARG A 43 -19.16 21.79 -14.92
CA ARG A 43 -18.18 22.39 -15.86
C ARG A 43 -16.86 21.62 -15.86
N ARG A 44 -16.36 21.19 -14.70
CA ARG A 44 -15.13 20.36 -14.61
C ARG A 44 -15.35 18.97 -15.23
N LEU A 45 -16.50 18.35 -15.00
CA LEU A 45 -16.85 17.07 -15.62
C LEU A 45 -16.96 17.20 -17.14
N LYS A 46 -17.56 18.30 -17.64
CA LYS A 46 -17.70 18.56 -19.08
C LYS A 46 -16.34 18.76 -19.75
N VAL A 47 -15.43 19.55 -19.14
CA VAL A 47 -14.07 19.78 -19.65
C VAL A 47 -13.21 18.50 -19.62
N GLN A 48 -13.43 17.62 -18.64
CA GLN A 48 -12.70 16.36 -18.52
C GLN A 48 -13.21 15.27 -19.48
N VAL A 49 -14.50 15.29 -19.83
CA VAL A 49 -15.13 14.28 -20.70
C VAL A 49 -15.17 14.69 -22.18
N GLU A 50 -15.18 15.99 -22.51
CA GLU A 50 -15.15 16.51 -23.90
C GLU A 50 -14.01 15.97 -24.77
N PRO A 51 -12.73 15.93 -24.33
CA PRO A 51 -11.65 15.39 -25.17
C PRO A 51 -11.79 13.88 -25.41
N HIS A 52 -12.41 13.14 -24.50
CA HIS A 52 -12.70 11.71 -24.69
C HIS A 52 -13.89 11.48 -25.64
N LEU A 53 -14.94 12.29 -25.55
CA LEU A 53 -16.07 12.26 -26.48
C LEU A 53 -15.69 12.73 -27.88
N ALA A 54 -14.79 13.70 -28.01
CA ALA A 54 -14.25 14.15 -29.30
C ALA A 54 -13.38 13.07 -29.95
N ARG A 55 -12.53 12.37 -29.16
CA ARG A 55 -11.78 11.19 -29.64
C ARG A 55 -12.69 10.03 -30.01
N PHE A 56 -13.78 9.80 -29.28
CA PHE A 56 -14.76 8.76 -29.58
C PHE A 56 -15.59 9.09 -30.84
N ARG A 57 -15.98 10.36 -31.05
CA ARG A 57 -16.63 10.83 -32.28
C ARG A 57 -15.69 10.83 -33.49
N ALA A 58 -14.41 11.15 -33.31
CA ALA A 58 -13.38 11.03 -34.34
C ALA A 58 -13.07 9.56 -34.68
N TRP A 59 -13.17 8.65 -33.71
CA TRP A 59 -13.08 7.21 -33.93
C TRP A 59 -14.27 6.67 -34.74
N LEU A 60 -15.47 7.20 -34.50
CA LEU A 60 -16.73 6.89 -35.20
C LEU A 60 -16.91 7.58 -36.57
N SER A 61 -15.87 8.18 -37.17
CA SER A 61 -16.01 8.82 -38.48
C SER A 61 -16.55 7.82 -39.53
N PRO A 62 -17.53 8.22 -40.36
CA PRO A 62 -18.19 7.31 -41.31
C PRO A 62 -17.22 6.66 -42.31
N ALA A 63 -16.04 7.24 -42.52
CA ALA A 63 -14.98 6.67 -43.36
C ALA A 63 -14.41 5.34 -42.81
N ARG A 64 -14.32 5.14 -41.49
CA ARG A 64 -13.72 3.91 -40.91
C ARG A 64 -14.67 2.73 -40.82
N GLY A 65 -15.97 2.99 -40.64
CA GLY A 65 -17.02 1.96 -40.70
C GLY A 65 -17.12 1.33 -42.09
N ILE A 66 -16.97 2.12 -43.15
CA ILE A 66 -16.95 1.65 -44.54
C ILE A 66 -15.74 0.73 -44.78
N TRP A 67 -14.55 1.07 -44.30
CA TRP A 67 -13.36 0.22 -44.44
C TRP A 67 -13.45 -1.10 -43.68
N LEU A 68 -14.07 -1.14 -42.49
CA LEU A 68 -14.29 -2.37 -41.74
C LEU A 68 -15.31 -3.30 -42.42
N VAL A 69 -16.36 -2.74 -43.02
CA VAL A 69 -17.35 -3.50 -43.81
C VAL A 69 -16.73 -4.02 -45.12
N VAL A 70 -15.90 -3.22 -45.79
CA VAL A 70 -15.16 -3.64 -47.00
C VAL A 70 -14.12 -4.73 -46.68
N LEU A 71 -13.41 -4.65 -45.55
CA LEU A 71 -12.50 -5.71 -45.08
C LEU A 71 -13.25 -6.99 -44.70
N ALA A 72 -14.40 -6.87 -44.03
CA ALA A 72 -15.23 -8.02 -43.66
C ALA A 72 -15.86 -8.72 -44.88
N LEU A 73 -16.15 -8.00 -45.96
CA LEU A 73 -16.69 -8.57 -47.20
C LEU A 73 -15.60 -9.11 -48.14
N SER A 74 -14.38 -8.56 -48.12
CA SER A 74 -13.28 -8.99 -49.00
C SER A 74 -12.46 -10.16 -48.44
N ALA A 75 -12.37 -10.32 -47.11
CA ALA A 75 -11.62 -11.43 -46.49
C ALA A 75 -12.15 -12.84 -46.88
N PRO A 76 -13.47 -13.11 -46.93
CA PRO A 76 -13.99 -14.40 -47.39
C PRO A 76 -13.70 -14.63 -48.88
N ALA A 77 -13.77 -13.58 -49.71
CA ALA A 77 -13.50 -13.67 -51.14
C ALA A 77 -12.02 -13.97 -51.42
N LEU A 78 -11.10 -13.34 -50.70
CA LEU A 78 -9.67 -13.61 -50.78
C LEU A 78 -9.32 -15.02 -50.26
N LEU A 79 -10.00 -15.49 -49.23
CA LEU A 79 -9.82 -16.83 -48.68
C LEU A 79 -10.33 -17.91 -49.66
N ILE A 80 -11.48 -17.69 -50.29
CA ILE A 80 -12.03 -18.57 -51.34
C ILE A 80 -11.14 -18.56 -52.59
N ALA A 81 -10.64 -17.38 -53.00
CA ALA A 81 -9.71 -17.25 -54.13
C ALA A 81 -8.37 -17.95 -53.85
N GLY A 82 -7.83 -17.81 -52.63
CA GLY A 82 -6.63 -18.51 -52.18
C GLY A 82 -6.82 -20.03 -52.17
N ILE A 83 -7.95 -20.53 -51.67
CA ILE A 83 -8.27 -21.96 -51.71
C ILE A 83 -8.39 -22.48 -53.15
N ARG A 84 -9.04 -21.73 -54.06
CA ARG A 84 -9.14 -22.11 -55.47
C ARG A 84 -7.79 -22.14 -56.19
N LEU A 85 -6.87 -21.23 -55.84
CA LEU A 85 -5.54 -21.19 -56.43
C LEU A 85 -4.64 -22.32 -55.91
N LEU A 86 -4.80 -22.70 -54.63
CA LEU A 86 -4.00 -23.74 -53.99
C LEU A 86 -4.51 -25.15 -54.25
N LEU A 87 -5.82 -25.34 -54.54
CA LEU A 87 -6.41 -26.64 -54.82
C LEU A 87 -5.70 -27.44 -55.94
N PRO A 88 -5.39 -26.86 -57.13
CA PRO A 88 -4.70 -27.59 -58.19
C PRO A 88 -3.24 -27.89 -57.85
N VAL A 89 -2.57 -27.00 -57.11
CA VAL A 89 -1.20 -27.23 -56.62
C VAL A 89 -1.20 -28.39 -55.61
N PHE A 90 -2.16 -28.40 -54.69
CA PHE A 90 -2.33 -29.49 -53.73
C PHE A 90 -2.67 -30.81 -54.42
N ALA A 91 -3.56 -30.81 -55.41
CA ALA A 91 -3.89 -32.00 -56.19
C ALA A 91 -2.65 -32.57 -56.91
N TRP A 92 -1.87 -31.70 -57.55
CA TRP A 92 -0.63 -32.07 -58.25
C TRP A 92 0.45 -32.61 -57.29
N VAL A 93 0.65 -31.95 -56.16
CA VAL A 93 1.62 -32.37 -55.13
C VAL A 93 1.20 -33.68 -54.46
N SER A 94 -0.11 -33.88 -54.22
CA SER A 94 -0.64 -35.12 -53.62
C SER A 94 -0.56 -36.33 -54.56
N ALA A 95 -0.45 -36.10 -55.87
CA ALA A 95 -0.28 -37.14 -56.88
C ALA A 95 1.17 -37.64 -57.01
N LEU A 96 2.14 -37.01 -56.33
CA LEU A 96 3.53 -37.46 -56.37
C LEU A 96 3.69 -38.84 -55.69
N PRO A 97 4.32 -39.82 -56.36
CA PRO A 97 4.59 -41.11 -55.76
C PRO A 97 5.56 -40.90 -54.59
N ARG A 98 5.10 -41.21 -53.37
CA ARG A 98 5.74 -40.98 -52.04
C ARG A 98 5.36 -39.69 -51.31
N PHE A 99 4.37 -38.91 -51.77
CA PHE A 99 3.87 -37.74 -51.01
C PHE A 99 3.49 -38.10 -49.57
N GLY A 100 2.84 -39.25 -49.36
CA GLY A 100 2.49 -39.73 -48.01
C GLY A 100 3.71 -39.91 -47.09
N LEU A 101 4.85 -40.40 -47.59
CA LEU A 101 6.07 -40.59 -46.80
C LEU A 101 6.73 -39.26 -46.42
N VAL A 102 6.71 -38.28 -47.33
CA VAL A 102 7.26 -36.93 -47.09
C VAL A 102 6.36 -36.14 -46.12
N ALA A 103 5.05 -36.25 -46.25
CA ALA A 103 4.10 -35.64 -45.32
C ALA A 103 4.23 -36.22 -43.90
N TRP A 104 4.38 -37.54 -43.77
CA TRP A 104 4.58 -38.22 -42.48
C TRP A 104 5.91 -37.87 -41.80
N SER A 105 6.98 -37.68 -42.57
CA SER A 105 8.27 -37.25 -42.01
C SER A 105 8.23 -35.82 -41.50
N VAL A 106 7.51 -34.91 -42.16
CA VAL A 106 7.29 -33.53 -41.67
C VAL A 106 6.42 -33.50 -40.42
N VAL A 107 5.30 -34.24 -40.38
CA VAL A 107 4.43 -34.31 -39.20
C VAL A 107 5.13 -34.97 -38.01
N GLY A 108 5.90 -36.03 -38.25
CA GLY A 108 6.72 -36.68 -37.23
C GLY A 108 7.82 -35.76 -36.67
N LEU A 109 8.46 -34.96 -37.52
CA LEU A 109 9.48 -33.97 -37.12
C LEU A 109 8.87 -32.85 -36.25
N VAL A 110 7.69 -32.35 -36.62
CA VAL A 110 6.97 -31.33 -35.84
C VAL A 110 6.49 -31.92 -34.51
N GLY A 111 5.97 -33.15 -34.50
CA GLY A 111 5.53 -33.82 -33.26
C GLY A 111 6.68 -34.09 -32.28
N THR A 112 7.83 -34.55 -32.79
CA THR A 112 9.02 -34.83 -31.97
C THR A 112 9.68 -33.56 -31.43
N THR A 113 9.76 -32.49 -32.21
CA THR A 113 10.27 -31.19 -31.74
C THR A 113 9.40 -30.58 -30.64
N VAL A 114 8.07 -30.66 -30.78
CA VAL A 114 7.13 -30.23 -29.73
C VAL A 114 7.29 -31.11 -28.47
N ALA A 115 7.36 -32.42 -28.60
CA ALA A 115 7.54 -33.33 -27.46
C ALA A 115 8.86 -33.09 -26.70
N LEU A 116 9.97 -32.86 -27.43
CA LEU A 116 11.28 -32.53 -26.85
C LEU A 116 11.26 -31.17 -26.12
N PHE A 117 10.54 -30.19 -26.66
CA PHE A 117 10.36 -28.89 -26.02
C PHE A 117 9.56 -29.00 -24.71
N GLN A 118 8.49 -29.81 -24.69
CA GLN A 118 7.70 -30.08 -23.48
C GLN A 118 8.51 -30.84 -22.42
N LEU A 119 9.31 -31.83 -22.82
CA LEU A 119 10.20 -32.55 -21.91
C LEU A 119 11.27 -31.65 -21.29
N ARG A 120 11.78 -30.66 -22.04
CA ARG A 120 12.69 -29.64 -21.51
C ARG A 120 11.98 -28.70 -20.53
N ALA A 121 10.75 -28.27 -20.82
CA ALA A 121 9.96 -27.43 -19.92
C ALA A 121 9.65 -28.14 -18.58
N LEU A 122 9.44 -29.46 -18.60
CA LEU A 122 9.22 -30.28 -17.41
C LEU A 122 10.53 -30.60 -16.65
N ARG A 123 11.69 -30.56 -17.32
CA ARG A 123 13.02 -30.78 -16.74
C ARG A 123 13.74 -29.49 -16.31
N ALA A 124 13.10 -28.33 -16.43
CA ALA A 124 13.66 -27.09 -15.90
C ALA A 124 13.99 -27.30 -14.41
N PRO A 125 15.26 -27.12 -14.00
CA PRO A 125 15.71 -27.54 -12.68
C PRO A 125 14.88 -26.85 -11.59
N ARG A 126 14.23 -27.67 -10.77
CA ARG A 126 13.73 -27.26 -9.47
C ARG A 126 14.95 -27.16 -8.56
N ASP A 127 15.58 -25.99 -8.56
CA ASP A 127 16.46 -25.63 -7.46
C ASP A 127 15.59 -25.49 -6.22
N ALA A 128 15.70 -26.50 -5.36
CA ALA A 128 15.14 -26.51 -4.04
C ALA A 128 16.05 -25.67 -3.13
N ASP A 129 15.52 -24.59 -2.55
CA ASP A 129 15.39 -24.55 -1.10
C ASP A 129 14.51 -23.40 -0.58
N ARG A 130 13.79 -23.73 0.51
CA ARG A 130 12.98 -22.89 1.42
C ARG A 130 11.55 -22.52 1.00
N ALA A 131 10.61 -23.29 1.55
CA ALA A 131 9.27 -22.91 2.06
C ALA A 131 8.59 -21.67 1.44
N ALA A 132 8.47 -21.61 0.11
CA ALA A 132 7.71 -20.58 -0.58
C ALA A 132 6.27 -21.09 -0.87
N PRO A 133 5.25 -20.21 -0.78
CA PRO A 133 3.87 -20.57 -1.10
C PRO A 133 3.82 -21.11 -2.53
N LYS A 134 3.01 -22.16 -2.77
CA LYS A 134 2.84 -22.81 -4.08
C LYS A 134 2.50 -21.75 -5.14
N LYS A 135 3.52 -21.21 -5.82
CA LYS A 135 3.33 -20.24 -6.90
C LYS A 135 2.59 -20.99 -8.02
N PRO A 136 1.45 -20.47 -8.53
CA PRO A 136 0.81 -21.06 -9.70
C PRO A 136 1.84 -21.13 -10.83
N LEU A 137 1.76 -22.18 -11.66
CA LEU A 137 2.71 -22.36 -12.76
C LEU A 137 2.80 -21.06 -13.58
N PRO A 138 4.01 -20.62 -13.96
CA PRO A 138 4.19 -19.38 -14.70
C PRO A 138 3.37 -19.44 -15.99
N LEU A 139 2.65 -18.36 -16.28
CA LEU A 139 1.79 -18.17 -17.46
C LEU A 139 2.37 -18.76 -18.77
N PRO A 140 3.68 -18.60 -19.11
CA PRO A 140 4.24 -19.22 -20.31
C PRO A 140 4.20 -20.75 -20.33
N VAL A 141 4.33 -21.42 -19.18
CA VAL A 141 4.26 -22.88 -19.07
C VAL A 141 2.83 -23.38 -19.24
N LEU A 142 1.85 -22.64 -18.71
CA LEU A 142 0.43 -22.95 -18.92
C LEU A 142 0.05 -22.81 -20.40
N ILE A 143 0.52 -21.73 -21.06
CA ILE A 143 0.34 -21.51 -22.49
C ILE A 143 1.01 -22.62 -23.31
N ALA A 144 2.23 -23.02 -22.96
CA ALA A 144 2.94 -24.09 -23.64
C ALA A 144 2.23 -25.45 -23.51
N LEU A 145 1.67 -25.77 -22.33
CA LEU A 145 0.90 -27.00 -22.11
C LEU A 145 -0.39 -27.01 -22.93
N VAL A 146 -1.10 -25.88 -23.01
CA VAL A 146 -2.32 -25.73 -23.82
C VAL A 146 -2.00 -25.89 -25.31
N ILE A 147 -0.96 -25.21 -25.80
CA ILE A 147 -0.51 -25.34 -27.20
C ILE A 147 -0.10 -26.78 -27.49
N GLY A 148 0.60 -27.44 -26.56
CA GLY A 148 0.98 -28.84 -26.67
C GLY A 148 -0.22 -29.78 -26.79
N ALA A 149 -1.21 -29.63 -25.91
CA ALA A 149 -2.44 -30.45 -25.94
C ALA A 149 -3.23 -30.25 -27.23
N VAL A 150 -3.37 -29.01 -27.70
CA VAL A 150 -4.04 -28.69 -28.98
C VAL A 150 -3.27 -29.30 -30.16
N SER A 151 -1.93 -29.21 -30.15
CA SER A 151 -1.09 -29.78 -31.21
C SER A 151 -1.23 -31.30 -31.30
N VAL A 152 -1.23 -32.00 -30.16
CA VAL A 152 -1.43 -33.45 -30.10
C VAL A 152 -2.83 -33.85 -30.61
N ALA A 153 -3.87 -33.10 -30.20
CA ALA A 153 -5.23 -33.34 -30.68
C ALA A 153 -5.35 -33.19 -32.20
N VAL A 154 -4.73 -32.15 -32.78
CA VAL A 154 -4.71 -31.92 -34.24
C VAL A 154 -3.99 -33.06 -34.96
N VAL A 155 -2.84 -33.52 -34.47
CA VAL A 155 -2.11 -34.65 -35.05
C VAL A 155 -2.94 -35.94 -35.01
N LEU A 156 -3.62 -36.21 -33.89
CA LEU A 156 -4.51 -37.37 -33.76
C LEU A 156 -5.69 -37.31 -34.74
N ILE A 157 -6.31 -36.13 -34.91
CA ILE A 157 -7.42 -35.94 -35.86
C ILE A 157 -6.93 -36.19 -37.30
N ILE A 158 -5.75 -35.69 -37.67
CA ILE A 158 -5.15 -35.91 -38.99
C ILE A 158 -4.84 -37.40 -39.20
N ALA A 159 -4.27 -38.07 -38.19
CA ALA A 159 -3.95 -39.49 -38.26
C ALA A 159 -5.21 -40.37 -38.39
N LEU A 160 -6.28 -40.07 -37.64
CA LEU A 160 -7.57 -40.75 -37.75
C LEU A 160 -8.24 -40.50 -39.10
N ALA A 161 -8.20 -39.27 -39.60
CA ALA A 161 -8.76 -38.93 -40.91
C ALA A 161 -8.02 -39.66 -42.05
N TRP A 162 -6.70 -39.80 -41.94
CA TRP A 162 -5.87 -40.54 -42.89
C TRP A 162 -6.10 -42.04 -42.82
N TRP A 163 -6.17 -42.62 -41.62
CA TRP A 163 -6.52 -44.03 -41.42
C TRP A 163 -7.90 -44.34 -42.02
N ALA A 164 -8.86 -43.45 -41.86
CA ALA A 164 -10.18 -43.55 -42.48
C ALA A 164 -10.16 -43.41 -44.01
N MET A 165 -9.22 -42.65 -44.59
CA MET A 165 -9.01 -42.58 -46.06
C MET A 165 -8.29 -43.82 -46.62
N GLY A 166 -7.62 -44.62 -45.77
CA GLY A 166 -7.03 -45.91 -46.14
C GLY A 166 -8.04 -47.06 -46.27
N ALA A 167 -9.28 -46.87 -45.83
CA ALA A 167 -10.39 -47.79 -46.12
C ALA A 167 -10.86 -47.53 -47.56
N ARG A 168 -10.55 -48.48 -48.46
CA ARG A 168 -10.83 -48.39 -49.90
C ARG A 168 -12.30 -48.00 -50.15
N VAL A 169 -12.51 -46.84 -50.79
CA VAL A 169 -13.81 -46.44 -51.35
C VAL A 169 -14.07 -47.33 -52.57
N PRO A 170 -15.08 -48.21 -52.59
CA PRO A 170 -15.46 -48.92 -53.81
C PRO A 170 -16.13 -47.92 -54.75
N ALA A 171 -15.62 -47.81 -55.96
CA ALA A 171 -16.20 -46.99 -57.00
C ALA A 171 -17.37 -47.73 -57.67
N THR A 172 -18.61 -47.47 -57.24
CA THR A 172 -19.82 -47.61 -58.09
C THR A 172 -20.93 -46.66 -57.59
N PRO A 173 -21.68 -46.00 -58.48
CA PRO A 173 -22.75 -45.09 -58.11
C PRO A 173 -24.07 -45.87 -57.97
N ASP A 174 -24.43 -46.27 -56.75
CA ASP A 174 -25.82 -46.29 -56.27
C ASP A 174 -25.86 -46.69 -54.78
N GLU A 175 -26.84 -46.12 -54.07
CA GLU A 175 -27.16 -46.27 -52.64
C GLU A 175 -26.28 -45.52 -51.63
N PHE A 176 -26.81 -44.39 -51.15
CA PHE A 176 -26.35 -43.70 -49.94
C PHE A 176 -26.48 -44.60 -48.70
N THR A 177 -25.49 -45.45 -48.44
CA THR A 177 -25.47 -46.33 -47.25
C THR A 177 -25.06 -45.56 -45.99
N VAL A 178 -25.68 -45.91 -44.85
CA VAL A 178 -25.56 -45.30 -43.51
C VAL A 178 -24.10 -45.14 -43.00
N GLY A 179 -23.14 -45.88 -43.54
CA GLY A 179 -21.71 -45.81 -43.16
C GLY A 179 -20.99 -44.49 -43.49
N HIS A 180 -21.36 -43.81 -44.59
CA HIS A 180 -20.74 -42.53 -44.97
C HIS A 180 -21.21 -41.36 -44.09
N LEU A 181 -22.47 -41.42 -43.61
CA LEU A 181 -23.03 -40.45 -42.67
C LEU A 181 -22.33 -40.51 -41.30
N ASN A 182 -21.95 -41.71 -40.85
CA ASN A 182 -21.30 -41.91 -39.55
C ASN A 182 -19.86 -41.35 -39.51
N ALA A 183 -19.13 -41.43 -40.62
CA ALA A 183 -17.78 -40.85 -40.71
C ALA A 183 -17.80 -39.31 -40.75
N ILE A 184 -18.83 -38.71 -41.34
CA ILE A 184 -19.01 -37.25 -41.38
C ILE A 184 -19.44 -36.72 -40.00
N SER A 185 -20.35 -37.41 -39.32
CA SER A 185 -20.81 -37.01 -37.98
C SER A 185 -19.68 -37.06 -36.95
N ILE A 186 -18.87 -38.13 -36.92
CA ILE A 186 -17.73 -38.25 -35.99
C ILE A 186 -16.72 -37.09 -36.16
N ARG A 187 -16.42 -36.69 -37.40
CA ARG A 187 -15.51 -35.56 -37.69
C ARG A 187 -16.10 -34.22 -37.26
N ALA A 188 -17.39 -34.01 -37.53
CA ALA A 188 -18.09 -32.81 -37.09
C ALA A 188 -18.11 -32.71 -35.56
N PHE A 189 -18.37 -33.82 -34.85
CA PHE A 189 -18.34 -33.85 -33.39
C PHE A 189 -16.95 -33.57 -32.81
N ALA A 190 -15.88 -34.10 -33.40
CA ALA A 190 -14.51 -33.85 -32.92
C ALA A 190 -14.11 -32.36 -33.04
N ILE A 191 -14.48 -31.69 -34.13
CA ILE A 191 -14.20 -30.26 -34.34
C ILE A 191 -15.02 -29.41 -33.35
N VAL A 192 -16.31 -29.71 -33.18
CA VAL A 192 -17.18 -29.01 -32.24
C VAL A 192 -16.68 -29.19 -30.80
N ALA A 193 -16.24 -30.40 -30.42
CA ALA A 193 -15.66 -30.67 -29.11
C ALA A 193 -14.36 -29.90 -28.87
N GLY A 194 -13.46 -29.84 -29.86
CA GLY A 194 -12.21 -29.08 -29.77
C GLY A 194 -12.43 -27.57 -29.64
N LEU A 195 -13.36 -27.01 -30.43
CA LEU A 195 -13.76 -25.60 -30.32
C LEU A 195 -14.46 -25.31 -28.99
N GLY A 196 -15.32 -26.21 -28.53
CA GLY A 196 -16.00 -26.13 -27.23
C GLY A 196 -15.02 -26.13 -26.06
N ALA A 197 -14.03 -27.03 -26.06
CA ALA A 197 -12.99 -27.09 -25.03
C ALA A 197 -12.14 -25.82 -24.99
N THR A 198 -11.77 -25.29 -26.17
CA THR A 198 -10.99 -24.04 -26.27
C THR A 198 -11.80 -22.85 -25.76
N ALA A 199 -13.08 -22.75 -26.12
CA ALA A 199 -13.98 -21.70 -25.64
C ALA A 199 -14.15 -21.77 -24.11
N LEU A 200 -14.33 -22.97 -23.54
CA LEU A 200 -14.47 -23.17 -22.09
C LEU A 200 -13.20 -22.71 -21.34
N LEU A 201 -12.02 -23.03 -21.86
CA LEU A 201 -10.74 -22.59 -21.29
C LEU A 201 -10.62 -21.06 -21.30
N VAL A 202 -10.95 -20.41 -22.43
CA VAL A 202 -10.92 -18.95 -22.53
C VAL A 202 -11.92 -18.31 -21.58
N ILE A 203 -13.13 -18.86 -21.45
CA ILE A 203 -14.14 -18.37 -20.50
C ILE A 203 -13.63 -18.47 -19.07
N ASN A 204 -13.08 -19.63 -18.68
CA ASN A 204 -12.53 -19.82 -17.34
C ASN A 204 -11.34 -18.90 -17.05
N TYR A 205 -10.45 -18.70 -18.02
CA TYR A 205 -9.33 -17.77 -17.89
C TYR A 205 -9.79 -16.31 -17.75
N ARG A 206 -10.72 -15.86 -18.60
CA ARG A 206 -11.29 -14.51 -18.49
C ARG A 206 -12.00 -14.32 -17.14
N ARG A 207 -12.74 -15.35 -16.69
CA ARG A 207 -13.40 -15.34 -15.38
C ARG A 207 -12.38 -15.25 -14.24
N GLN A 208 -11.28 -15.99 -14.31
CA GLN A 208 -10.21 -15.91 -13.32
C GLN A 208 -9.61 -14.49 -13.25
N LEU A 209 -9.25 -13.89 -14.39
CA LEU A 209 -8.71 -12.53 -14.43
C LEU A 209 -9.70 -11.50 -13.86
N THR A 210 -10.99 -11.63 -14.16
CA THR A 210 -12.01 -10.73 -13.59
C THR A 210 -12.15 -10.93 -12.08
N THR A 211 -12.16 -12.17 -11.59
CA THR A 211 -12.31 -12.48 -10.16
C THR A 211 -11.10 -12.02 -9.35
N GLU A 212 -9.88 -12.15 -9.87
CA GLU A 212 -8.66 -11.63 -9.22
C GLU A 212 -8.69 -10.10 -9.13
N ALA A 213 -9.09 -9.42 -10.22
CA ALA A 213 -9.23 -7.97 -10.24
C ALA A 213 -10.34 -7.48 -9.29
N GLU A 214 -11.46 -8.21 -9.19
CA GLU A 214 -12.55 -7.93 -8.26
C GLU A 214 -12.11 -8.13 -6.81
N SER A 215 -11.39 -9.22 -6.50
CA SER A 215 -10.86 -9.48 -5.15
C SER A 215 -9.91 -8.37 -4.70
N ARG A 216 -8.95 -7.98 -5.56
CA ARG A 216 -8.02 -6.89 -5.25
C ARG A 216 -8.75 -5.56 -5.04
N ARG A 217 -9.77 -5.27 -5.86
CA ARG A 217 -10.62 -4.07 -5.66
C ARG A 217 -11.41 -4.16 -4.36
N GLY A 218 -11.89 -5.34 -3.98
CA GLY A 218 -12.59 -5.58 -2.73
C GLY A 218 -11.72 -5.32 -1.50
N GLU A 219 -10.48 -5.82 -1.50
CA GLU A 219 -9.50 -5.57 -0.43
C GLU A 219 -9.20 -4.08 -0.27
N LEU A 220 -9.00 -3.36 -1.39
CA LEU A 220 -8.76 -1.91 -1.35
C LEU A 220 -9.97 -1.12 -0.86
N LYS A 221 -11.18 -1.48 -1.28
CA LYS A 221 -12.41 -0.84 -0.77
C LYS A 221 -12.58 -1.07 0.72
N LEU A 222 -12.35 -2.30 1.18
CA LEU A 222 -12.44 -2.63 2.60
C LEU A 222 -11.39 -1.87 3.42
N PHE A 223 -10.18 -1.72 2.88
CA PHE A 223 -9.15 -0.87 3.48
C PHE A 223 -9.64 0.58 3.60
N ASP A 224 -10.12 1.17 2.50
CA ASP A 224 -10.59 2.56 2.48
C ASP A 224 -11.76 2.80 3.45
N GLU A 225 -12.68 1.85 3.56
CA GLU A 225 -13.81 1.88 4.51
C GLU A 225 -13.33 1.83 5.96
N ARG A 226 -12.46 0.86 6.31
CA ARG A 226 -11.89 0.75 7.66
C ARG A 226 -11.04 1.96 8.03
N PHE A 227 -10.26 2.47 7.08
CA PHE A 227 -9.43 3.66 7.23
C PHE A 227 -10.31 4.88 7.52
N THR A 228 -11.35 5.10 6.72
CA THR A 228 -12.27 6.24 6.88
C THR A 228 -12.99 6.18 8.23
N ASN A 229 -13.44 4.99 8.64
CA ASN A 229 -14.08 4.81 9.94
C ASN A 229 -13.10 5.12 11.09
N ALA A 230 -11.92 4.52 11.08
CA ALA A 230 -10.94 4.74 12.15
C ALA A 230 -10.45 6.20 12.20
N TYR A 231 -10.17 6.83 11.06
CA TYR A 231 -9.80 8.24 11.00
C TYR A 231 -10.91 9.16 11.53
N THR A 232 -12.18 8.87 11.23
CA THR A 232 -13.31 9.64 11.76
C THR A 232 -13.41 9.52 13.28
N GLU A 233 -13.26 8.31 13.82
CA GLU A 233 -13.29 8.07 15.26
C GLU A 233 -12.08 8.65 16.01
N LEU A 234 -10.95 8.87 15.32
CA LEU A 234 -9.80 9.56 15.89
C LEU A 234 -10.11 11.04 16.21
N GLY A 235 -11.08 11.64 15.51
CA GLY A 235 -11.59 13.00 15.75
C GLY A 235 -12.70 13.07 16.79
N ASN A 236 -13.07 11.97 17.44
CA ASN A 236 -14.15 11.93 18.42
C ASN A 236 -13.78 12.68 19.72
N GLU A 237 -14.75 13.31 20.37
CA GLU A 237 -14.54 14.00 21.66
C GLU A 237 -14.22 13.02 22.80
N ASN A 238 -14.74 11.79 22.70
CA ASN A 238 -14.49 10.74 23.68
C ASN A 238 -13.09 10.11 23.50
N GLN A 239 -12.25 10.24 24.53
CA GLN A 239 -10.90 9.68 24.56
C GLN A 239 -10.85 8.17 24.29
N ALA A 240 -11.78 7.39 24.86
CA ALA A 240 -11.78 5.94 24.68
C ALA A 240 -11.99 5.54 23.21
N VAL A 241 -12.82 6.30 22.50
CA VAL A 241 -13.08 6.12 21.07
C VAL A 241 -11.84 6.49 20.26
N ARG A 242 -11.17 7.61 20.58
CA ARG A 242 -9.89 7.98 19.94
C ARG A 242 -8.80 6.93 20.16
N LEU A 243 -8.68 6.38 21.36
CA LEU A 243 -7.71 5.31 21.66
C LEU A 243 -8.02 4.05 20.84
N GLY A 244 -9.29 3.66 20.75
CA GLY A 244 -9.73 2.56 19.89
C GLY A 244 -9.38 2.80 18.42
N ALA A 245 -9.59 4.03 17.93
CA ALA A 245 -9.25 4.45 16.58
C ALA A 245 -7.75 4.36 16.28
N VAL A 246 -6.89 4.80 17.20
CA VAL A 246 -5.43 4.69 17.04
C VAL A 246 -5.00 3.23 16.89
N HIS A 247 -5.53 2.33 17.72
CA HIS A 247 -5.25 0.90 17.61
C HIS A 247 -5.80 0.29 16.32
N ALA A 248 -7.01 0.69 15.89
CA ALA A 248 -7.60 0.25 14.63
C ALA A 248 -6.77 0.69 13.43
N LEU A 249 -6.25 1.93 13.43
CA LEU A 249 -5.34 2.43 12.41
C LEU A 249 -4.04 1.63 12.38
N ALA A 250 -3.42 1.35 13.53
CA ALA A 250 -2.20 0.57 13.59
C ALA A 250 -2.37 -0.83 13.00
N ASN A 251 -3.42 -1.56 13.43
CA ASN A 251 -3.74 -2.87 12.88
C ASN A 251 -4.05 -2.82 11.38
N LEU A 252 -4.71 -1.75 10.91
CA LEU A 252 -5.00 -1.57 9.50
C LEU A 252 -3.73 -1.38 8.66
N ALA A 253 -2.71 -0.70 9.19
CA ALA A 253 -1.41 -0.61 8.53
C ALA A 253 -0.71 -1.97 8.44
N ASP A 254 -0.79 -2.78 9.50
CA ASP A 254 -0.19 -4.11 9.53
C ASP A 254 -0.88 -5.07 8.54
N ASP A 255 -2.21 -4.97 8.42
CA ASP A 255 -3.05 -5.77 7.53
C ASP A 255 -3.08 -5.26 6.07
N ALA A 256 -2.42 -4.14 5.76
CA ALA A 256 -2.46 -3.55 4.42
C ALA A 256 -1.94 -4.55 3.35
N PRO A 257 -2.49 -4.55 2.12
CA PRO A 257 -2.00 -5.40 1.03
C PRO A 257 -0.47 -5.30 0.85
N LYS A 258 0.19 -6.46 0.64
CA LYS A 258 1.66 -6.56 0.60
C LYS A 258 2.30 -5.75 -0.53
N ASP A 259 1.57 -5.50 -1.62
CA ASP A 259 2.03 -4.68 -2.74
C ASP A 259 1.74 -3.18 -2.57
N ARG A 260 1.20 -2.77 -1.42
CA ARG A 260 0.74 -1.40 -1.14
C ARG A 260 1.42 -0.80 0.09
N GLU A 261 2.73 -0.62 -0.01
CA GLU A 261 3.55 0.05 1.01
C GLU A 261 3.14 1.51 1.26
N ASP A 262 2.49 2.14 0.29
CA ASP A 262 1.94 3.49 0.36
C ASP A 262 0.77 3.61 1.35
N LEU A 263 -0.01 2.54 1.54
CA LEU A 263 -1.11 2.53 2.51
C LEU A 263 -0.60 2.52 3.95
N VAL A 264 0.49 1.79 4.22
CA VAL A 264 1.19 1.81 5.51
C VAL A 264 1.68 3.23 5.83
N GLN A 265 2.31 3.89 4.84
CA GLN A 265 2.77 5.28 4.98
C GLN A 265 1.59 6.23 5.24
N THR A 266 0.46 6.04 4.55
CA THR A 266 -0.74 6.88 4.74
C THR A 266 -1.26 6.83 6.17
N VAL A 267 -1.28 5.64 6.80
CA VAL A 267 -1.66 5.52 8.22
C VAL A 267 -0.66 6.24 9.11
N ILE A 268 0.65 6.04 8.88
CA ILE A 268 1.71 6.72 9.65
C ILE A 268 1.57 8.24 9.53
N ASP A 269 1.27 8.76 8.34
CA ASP A 269 1.08 10.19 8.08
C ASP A 269 -0.10 10.76 8.87
N VAL A 270 -1.21 10.02 9.00
CA VAL A 270 -2.37 10.40 9.82
C VAL A 270 -2.01 10.44 11.30
N LEU A 271 -1.31 9.42 11.80
CA LEU A 271 -0.87 9.36 13.19
C LEU A 271 0.10 10.51 13.50
N CYS A 272 1.05 10.78 12.60
CA CYS A 272 1.96 11.92 12.69
C CYS A 272 1.21 13.26 12.59
N ALA A 273 0.18 13.38 11.75
CA ALA A 273 -0.67 14.56 11.68
C ALA A 273 -1.38 14.83 13.02
N TYR A 274 -1.88 13.79 13.69
CA TYR A 274 -2.48 13.93 15.02
C TYR A 274 -1.48 14.46 16.05
N ILE A 275 -0.23 13.97 16.03
CA ILE A 275 0.85 14.46 16.89
C ILE A 275 1.23 15.93 16.61
N ARG A 276 1.05 16.40 15.37
CA ARG A 276 1.32 17.79 14.98
C ARG A 276 0.17 18.77 15.26
N MET A 277 -1.00 18.29 15.70
CA MET A 277 -2.09 19.18 16.08
C MET A 277 -1.67 20.08 17.26
N PRO A 278 -2.23 21.31 17.36
CA PRO A 278 -1.94 22.23 18.46
C PRO A 278 -2.07 21.53 19.81
N TYR A 279 -1.02 21.63 20.62
CA TYR A 279 -0.93 20.96 21.90
C TYR A 279 -0.19 21.85 22.89
N ALA A 280 -0.86 22.20 23.99
CA ALA A 280 -0.24 22.88 25.11
C ALA A 280 0.34 21.82 26.07
N PRO A 281 1.59 21.98 26.54
CA PRO A 281 2.18 21.09 27.54
C PRO A 281 1.43 21.21 28.88
N ALA A 282 1.79 20.34 29.84
CA ALA A 282 1.10 20.23 31.12
C ALA A 282 0.92 21.60 31.79
N PRO A 283 -0.29 21.92 32.33
CA PRO A 283 -0.51 23.18 33.02
C PRO A 283 0.40 23.27 34.24
N GLU A 284 0.95 24.46 34.47
CA GLU A 284 1.79 24.71 35.63
C GLU A 284 0.98 24.58 36.92
N LYS A 285 1.54 23.85 37.90
CA LYS A 285 0.90 23.67 39.20
C LYS A 285 1.00 24.98 39.98
N PRO A 286 -0.10 25.50 40.55
CA PRO A 286 -0.06 26.69 41.40
C PRO A 286 0.91 26.50 42.59
N GLY A 287 1.59 27.59 42.97
CA GLY A 287 2.45 27.62 44.16
C GLY A 287 1.67 27.48 45.47
N GLU A 288 2.38 27.20 46.56
CA GLU A 288 1.78 27.16 47.90
C GLU A 288 1.27 28.56 48.29
N GLY A 289 0.00 28.65 48.70
CA GLY A 289 -0.65 29.92 49.06
C GLY A 289 -1.37 30.64 47.92
N GLU A 290 -1.37 30.08 46.71
CA GLU A 290 -2.16 30.58 45.58
C GLU A 290 -3.67 30.53 45.83
N SER A 291 -4.40 31.41 45.14
CA SER A 291 -5.86 31.54 45.32
C SER A 291 -6.61 30.24 44.98
N PRO A 292 -7.77 29.96 45.61
CA PRO A 292 -8.61 28.83 45.22
C PRO A 292 -8.99 28.83 43.72
N ALA A 293 -9.11 30.01 43.11
CA ALA A 293 -9.41 30.16 41.68
C ALA A 293 -8.26 29.64 40.78
N SER A 294 -7.00 29.82 41.18
CA SER A 294 -5.82 29.28 40.49
C SER A 294 -5.87 27.74 40.46
N TRP A 295 -6.27 27.13 41.58
CA TRP A 295 -6.45 25.67 41.69
C TRP A 295 -7.61 25.16 40.83
N THR A 296 -8.76 25.83 40.83
CA THR A 296 -9.88 25.49 39.94
C THR A 296 -9.45 25.51 38.47
N ARG A 297 -8.77 26.59 38.05
CA ARG A 297 -8.27 26.72 36.67
C ARG A 297 -7.27 25.63 36.29
N TYR A 298 -6.36 25.29 37.19
CA TYR A 298 -5.41 24.18 36.99
C TYR A 298 -6.14 22.85 36.79
N HIS A 299 -7.15 22.54 37.62
CA HIS A 299 -7.91 21.29 37.50
C HIS A 299 -8.69 21.20 36.19
N GLU A 300 -9.30 22.30 35.74
CA GLU A 300 -10.00 22.36 34.44
C GLU A 300 -9.03 22.12 33.27
N LEU A 301 -7.90 22.85 33.23
CA LEU A 301 -6.88 22.67 32.19
C LEU A 301 -6.33 21.25 32.19
N LYS A 302 -6.12 20.67 33.37
CA LYS A 302 -5.62 19.31 33.51
C LYS A 302 -6.60 18.29 32.95
N GLN A 303 -7.91 18.46 33.19
CA GLN A 303 -8.94 17.57 32.65
C GLN A 303 -9.01 17.61 31.11
N GLU A 304 -8.71 18.74 30.48
CA GLU A 304 -8.63 18.85 29.02
C GLU A 304 -7.32 18.28 28.45
N PHE A 305 -6.22 18.49 29.19
CA PHE A 305 -4.88 18.08 28.82
C PHE A 305 -4.68 16.55 28.83
N GLU A 306 -5.04 15.87 29.92
CA GLU A 306 -4.75 14.44 30.13
C GLU A 306 -5.31 13.54 29.02
N PRO A 307 -6.59 13.68 28.59
CA PRO A 307 -7.14 12.83 27.54
C PRO A 307 -6.42 12.94 26.20
N THR A 308 -6.00 14.15 25.85
CA THR A 308 -5.27 14.41 24.60
C THR A 308 -3.84 13.89 24.71
N ARG A 309 -3.20 14.09 25.86
CA ARG A 309 -1.87 13.54 26.16
C ARG A 309 -1.83 12.03 26.01
N GLU A 310 -2.78 11.31 26.60
CA GLU A 310 -2.83 9.84 26.57
C GLU A 310 -2.95 9.28 25.14
N VAL A 311 -3.74 9.93 24.27
CA VAL A 311 -3.84 9.52 22.86
C VAL A 311 -2.51 9.75 22.14
N ARG A 312 -1.89 10.92 22.34
CA ARG A 312 -0.57 11.24 21.73
C ARG A 312 0.51 10.26 22.18
N HIS A 313 0.59 9.98 23.48
CA HIS A 313 1.56 9.03 24.03
C HIS A 313 1.31 7.60 23.54
N THR A 314 0.05 7.21 23.36
CA THR A 314 -0.31 5.93 22.75
C THR A 314 0.17 5.83 21.30
N ILE A 315 0.00 6.88 20.49
CA ILE A 315 0.51 6.93 19.12
C ILE A 315 2.04 6.79 19.11
N LEU A 316 2.76 7.55 19.94
CA LEU A 316 4.22 7.48 20.03
C LEU A 316 4.69 6.10 20.47
N ARG A 317 4.01 5.49 21.44
CA ARG A 317 4.28 4.12 21.92
C ARG A 317 4.10 3.08 20.81
N ILE A 318 3.02 3.19 20.03
CA ILE A 318 2.74 2.31 18.89
C ILE A 318 3.82 2.46 17.82
N ILE A 319 4.17 3.69 17.44
CA ILE A 319 5.26 3.91 16.49
C ILE A 319 6.56 3.28 17.01
N GLY A 320 6.91 3.55 18.26
CA GLY A 320 8.10 2.98 18.91
C GLY A 320 8.10 1.46 18.93
N SER A 321 6.98 0.80 19.27
CA SER A 321 6.91 -0.67 19.30
C SER A 321 7.09 -1.30 17.93
N HIS A 322 6.47 -0.75 16.89
CA HIS A 322 6.60 -1.28 15.53
C HIS A 322 8.02 -1.09 14.96
N LEU A 323 8.76 -0.07 15.41
CA LEU A 323 10.14 0.17 15.00
C LEU A 323 11.16 -0.74 15.70
N ARG A 324 10.86 -1.22 16.92
CA ARG A 324 11.69 -2.20 17.64
C ARG A 324 11.71 -3.56 16.93
N GLU A 325 10.57 -3.93 16.37
CA GLU A 325 10.37 -5.17 15.62
C GLU A 325 10.68 -5.00 14.12
N GLU A 326 10.89 -6.10 13.39
CA GLU A 326 11.08 -6.10 11.94
C GLU A 326 9.73 -6.01 11.21
N THR A 327 9.09 -4.86 11.30
CA THR A 327 7.78 -4.60 10.68
C THR A 327 7.89 -3.73 9.43
N ARG A 328 6.77 -3.58 8.70
CA ARG A 328 6.64 -2.67 7.55
C ARG A 328 6.67 -1.19 7.95
N TRP A 329 6.74 -0.86 9.24
CA TRP A 329 6.92 0.51 9.73
C TRP A 329 8.37 0.98 9.59
N ARG A 330 9.33 0.05 9.53
CA ARG A 330 10.71 0.35 9.13
C ARG A 330 10.75 0.83 7.67
N GLY A 331 11.70 1.70 7.31
CA GLY A 331 11.75 2.27 5.96
C GLY A 331 10.79 3.43 5.70
N LYS A 332 9.94 3.79 6.66
CA LYS A 332 8.89 4.81 6.49
C LYS A 332 9.34 6.21 6.91
N ASN A 333 8.61 7.20 6.43
CA ASN A 333 8.80 8.59 6.81
C ASN A 333 7.96 8.94 8.03
N TYR A 334 8.53 9.71 8.95
CA TYR A 334 7.87 10.20 10.15
C TYR A 334 7.99 11.72 10.22
N ASP A 335 6.86 12.42 10.12
CA ASP A 335 6.82 13.88 10.16
C ASP A 335 6.25 14.38 11.49
N PHE A 336 7.15 14.77 12.39
CA PHE A 336 6.85 15.39 13.67
C PHE A 336 7.13 16.90 13.66
N SER A 337 7.16 17.54 12.48
CA SER A 337 7.44 18.97 12.38
C SER A 337 6.47 19.79 13.23
N GLN A 338 6.98 20.78 13.97
CA GLN A 338 6.19 21.65 14.86
C GLN A 338 5.44 20.94 15.99
N ALA A 339 5.65 19.63 16.19
CA ALA A 339 5.01 18.91 17.28
C ALA A 339 5.60 19.33 18.64
N VAL A 340 4.74 19.36 19.66
CA VAL A 340 5.16 19.54 21.05
C VAL A 340 5.23 18.18 21.73
N PHE A 341 6.40 17.83 22.25
CA PHE A 341 6.66 16.60 23.00
C PHE A 341 6.75 16.91 24.49
N ASP A 342 5.95 16.20 25.27
CA ASP A 342 5.97 16.18 26.74
C ASP A 342 6.26 14.76 27.29
N GLY A 343 6.85 13.93 26.43
CA GLY A 343 7.27 12.56 26.67
C GLY A 343 7.16 11.67 25.44
N GLY A 344 7.71 10.46 25.54
CA GLY A 344 7.65 9.45 24.47
C GLY A 344 8.72 8.38 24.63
N ASN A 345 8.45 7.16 24.16
CA ASN A 345 9.39 6.05 24.30
C ASN A 345 9.70 5.38 22.96
N PHE A 346 10.88 5.70 22.44
CA PHE A 346 11.51 5.11 21.26
C PHE A 346 12.75 4.28 21.62
N ALA A 347 12.93 3.91 22.88
CA ALA A 347 14.09 3.10 23.29
C ALA A 347 14.19 1.83 22.46
N GLY A 348 15.36 1.54 21.88
CA GLY A 348 15.60 0.40 20.98
C GLY A 348 14.89 0.45 19.61
N ALA A 349 14.18 1.53 19.28
CA ALA A 349 13.55 1.71 17.98
C ALA A 349 14.61 1.76 16.85
N ARG A 350 14.27 1.24 15.67
CA ARG A 350 15.16 1.24 14.51
C ARG A 350 14.56 2.02 13.35
N PHE A 351 15.01 3.26 13.18
CA PHE A 351 14.72 4.07 12.02
C PHE A 351 15.71 3.68 10.92
N THR A 352 15.25 2.85 9.99
CA THR A 352 16.06 2.34 8.88
C THR A 352 15.56 3.01 7.59
N GLY A 353 16.43 3.71 6.87
CA GLY A 353 16.02 4.53 5.74
C GLY A 353 15.01 5.63 6.10
N GLY A 354 14.35 6.18 5.08
CA GLY A 354 13.29 7.18 5.27
C GLY A 354 13.77 8.50 5.89
N ARG A 355 12.80 9.36 6.21
CA ARG A 355 13.03 10.67 6.84
C ARG A 355 12.34 10.73 8.19
N VAL A 356 13.04 11.22 9.21
CA VAL A 356 12.47 11.52 10.53
C VAL A 356 12.60 13.02 10.76
N ASN A 357 11.48 13.74 10.71
CA ASN A 357 11.48 15.19 10.69
C ASN A 357 10.95 15.76 12.01
N PHE A 358 11.81 16.39 12.79
CA PHE A 358 11.46 17.15 14.00
C PHE A 358 11.54 18.67 13.77
N ARG A 359 11.49 19.13 12.51
CA ARG A 359 11.69 20.55 12.18
C ARG A 359 10.75 21.46 12.97
N GLY A 360 11.31 22.33 13.79
CA GLY A 360 10.59 23.25 14.68
C GLY A 360 9.74 22.59 15.77
N ALA A 361 9.94 21.30 16.03
CA ALA A 361 9.37 20.63 17.19
C ALA A 361 9.88 21.27 18.49
N THR A 362 9.09 21.15 19.56
CA THR A 362 9.47 21.62 20.90
C THR A 362 9.42 20.45 21.88
N PHE A 363 10.53 20.14 22.53
CA PHE A 363 10.61 19.21 23.65
C PHE A 363 10.42 20.02 24.93
N ALA A 364 9.18 20.03 25.42
CA ALA A 364 8.73 20.96 26.45
C ALA A 364 8.76 20.39 27.87
N GLY A 365 8.81 19.06 28.02
CA GLY A 365 8.76 18.42 29.32
C GLY A 365 8.75 16.90 29.24
N GLY A 366 8.65 16.27 30.42
CA GLY A 366 8.62 14.81 30.56
C GLY A 366 9.91 14.13 30.12
N HIS A 367 9.82 12.83 29.87
CA HIS A 367 10.95 12.01 29.43
C HIS A 367 10.74 11.55 27.99
N VAL A 368 11.61 11.98 27.08
CA VAL A 368 11.70 11.40 25.73
C VAL A 368 12.88 10.46 25.68
N ASN A 369 12.57 9.16 25.56
CA ASN A 369 13.55 8.10 25.62
C ASN A 369 13.90 7.60 24.21
N LEU A 370 15.13 7.84 23.77
CA LEU A 370 15.76 7.34 22.54
C LEU A 370 17.01 6.49 22.87
N ILE A 371 17.03 5.87 24.05
CA ILE A 371 18.12 4.98 24.47
C ILE A 371 18.23 3.81 23.50
N GLU A 372 19.45 3.47 23.07
CA GLU A 372 19.73 2.40 22.10
C GLU A 372 18.98 2.55 20.76
N THR A 373 18.39 3.72 20.47
CA THR A 373 17.73 3.95 19.17
C THR A 373 18.77 3.90 18.06
N ARG A 374 18.44 3.22 16.96
CA ARG A 374 19.31 3.12 15.78
C ARG A 374 18.74 3.92 14.64
N PHE A 375 19.53 4.85 14.11
CA PHE A 375 19.27 5.56 12.87
C PHE A 375 20.23 5.02 11.82
N THR A 376 19.74 4.18 10.92
CA THR A 376 20.53 3.54 9.87
C THR A 376 20.06 4.03 8.51
N ASP A 377 20.92 4.67 7.73
CA ASP A 377 20.60 5.25 6.41
C ASP A 377 19.40 6.23 6.42
N ALA A 378 19.04 6.75 7.59
CA ALA A 378 17.93 7.66 7.80
C ALA A 378 18.40 9.12 7.77
N HIS A 379 17.55 10.02 7.26
CA HIS A 379 17.77 11.47 7.38
C HIS A 379 16.92 12.02 8.53
N VAL A 380 17.58 12.47 9.60
CA VAL A 380 16.94 12.98 10.82
C VAL A 380 17.19 14.48 10.92
N SER A 381 16.11 15.27 10.94
CA SER A 381 16.19 16.73 10.97
C SER A 381 15.64 17.30 12.28
N PHE A 382 16.49 17.95 13.06
CA PHE A 382 16.16 18.77 14.24
C PHE A 382 16.28 20.27 13.95
N ILE A 383 16.10 20.65 12.68
CA ILE A 383 16.26 22.05 12.26
C ILE A 383 15.20 22.92 12.93
N ASP A 384 15.58 24.04 13.54
CA ASP A 384 14.68 24.93 14.31
C ASP A 384 14.04 24.29 15.55
N THR A 385 14.47 23.09 15.95
CA THR A 385 13.95 22.41 17.14
C THR A 385 14.36 23.13 18.42
N ARG A 386 13.47 23.12 19.42
CA ARG A 386 13.74 23.68 20.76
C ARG A 386 13.64 22.61 21.84
N PHE A 387 14.61 22.57 22.73
CA PHE A 387 14.66 21.70 23.90
C PHE A 387 14.54 22.57 25.16
N THR A 388 13.30 22.81 25.60
CA THR A 388 12.99 23.84 26.61
C THR A 388 12.74 23.26 28.01
N GLY A 389 12.52 21.96 28.13
CA GLY A 389 12.30 21.32 29.42
C GLY A 389 12.19 19.80 29.34
N GLY A 390 12.25 19.16 30.50
CA GLY A 390 12.26 17.70 30.62
C GLY A 390 13.63 17.09 30.37
N VAL A 391 13.64 15.79 30.09
CA VAL A 391 14.86 15.03 29.84
C VAL A 391 14.75 14.24 28.53
N VAL A 392 15.76 14.37 27.66
CA VAL A 392 15.86 13.64 26.40
C VAL A 392 17.08 12.73 26.44
N TYR A 393 16.85 11.42 26.35
CA TYR A 393 17.91 10.42 26.42
C TYR A 393 18.26 9.93 25.03
N PHE A 394 19.45 10.23 24.54
CA PHE A 394 20.08 9.62 23.35
C PHE A 394 21.18 8.63 23.74
N SER A 395 21.20 8.17 24.99
CA SER A 395 22.26 7.29 25.47
C SER A 395 22.33 6.01 24.65
N GLU A 396 23.54 5.61 24.25
CA GLU A 396 23.77 4.45 23.37
C GLU A 396 23.04 4.50 22.02
N ALA A 397 22.50 5.66 21.63
CA ALA A 397 21.93 5.84 20.29
C ALA A 397 23.03 5.71 19.24
N ARG A 398 22.68 5.11 18.10
CA ARG A 398 23.63 4.86 17.01
C ARG A 398 23.21 5.59 15.74
N PHE A 399 24.12 6.38 15.20
CA PHE A 399 23.93 7.11 13.95
C PHE A 399 24.83 6.51 12.86
N HIS A 400 24.26 5.70 11.96
CA HIS A 400 25.02 4.95 10.94
C HIS A 400 24.47 5.22 9.54
N GLY A 401 25.33 5.53 8.56
CA GLY A 401 24.96 5.66 7.13
C GLY A 401 23.99 6.80 6.79
N GLY A 402 23.49 7.52 7.80
CA GLY A 402 22.51 8.59 7.69
C GLY A 402 23.08 9.97 8.04
N GLN A 403 22.20 10.97 7.97
CA GLN A 403 22.50 12.35 8.33
C GLN A 403 21.61 12.81 9.48
N VAL A 404 22.19 13.47 10.47
CA VAL A 404 21.47 14.10 11.58
C VAL A 404 21.82 15.57 11.66
N GLU A 405 20.81 16.44 11.52
CA GLU A 405 21.00 17.88 11.46
C GLU A 405 20.37 18.60 12.66
N PHE A 406 21.20 19.20 13.51
CA PHE A 406 20.81 20.11 14.61
C PHE A 406 20.98 21.58 14.21
N ARG A 407 20.56 21.94 12.99
CA ARG A 407 20.76 23.30 12.48
C ARG A 407 19.82 24.30 13.14
N ARG A 408 20.36 25.37 13.72
CA ARG A 408 19.56 26.40 14.44
C ARG A 408 18.68 25.79 15.54
N THR A 409 19.14 24.70 16.14
CA THR A 409 18.52 24.08 17.32
C THR A 409 18.86 24.89 18.57
N GLU A 410 17.93 24.95 19.50
CA GLU A 410 18.10 25.66 20.78
C GLU A 410 17.93 24.68 21.95
N PHE A 411 18.93 24.62 22.81
CA PHE A 411 18.91 23.90 24.09
C PHE A 411 18.79 24.93 25.20
N ASP A 412 17.59 25.04 25.77
CA ASP A 412 17.17 26.11 26.68
C ASP A 412 16.33 25.55 27.84
N GLY A 413 16.91 24.62 28.60
CA GLY A 413 16.34 24.15 29.87
C GLY A 413 16.05 22.65 29.93
N ALA A 414 16.10 21.92 28.81
CA ALA A 414 16.04 20.46 28.85
C ALA A 414 17.40 19.83 29.15
N ASN A 415 17.39 18.73 29.92
CA ASN A 415 18.59 17.90 30.06
C ASN A 415 18.65 16.89 28.92
N VAL A 416 19.76 16.84 28.18
CA VAL A 416 19.96 15.98 27.03
C VAL A 416 21.21 15.14 27.22
N HIS A 417 21.03 13.82 27.18
CA HIS A 417 22.11 12.87 27.49
C HIS A 417 22.51 12.09 26.24
N PHE A 418 23.80 12.12 25.88
CA PHE A 418 24.42 11.42 24.75
C PHE A 418 25.49 10.41 25.19
N PHE A 419 25.57 10.05 26.47
CA PHE A 419 26.58 9.08 26.93
C PHE A 419 26.47 7.74 26.18
N GLY A 420 27.61 7.20 25.74
CA GLY A 420 27.70 5.98 24.94
C GLY A 420 27.13 6.10 23.52
N ALA A 421 26.65 7.27 23.10
CA ALA A 421 26.14 7.45 21.74
C ALA A 421 27.28 7.35 20.72
N ASP A 422 26.98 6.73 19.57
CA ASP A 422 27.95 6.43 18.53
C ASP A 422 27.73 7.33 17.30
N PHE A 423 28.72 8.19 17.07
CA PHE A 423 28.78 9.15 15.97
C PHE A 423 29.77 8.73 14.85
N ALA A 424 30.33 7.52 14.89
CA ALA A 424 31.44 7.14 14.02
C ALA A 424 31.06 6.99 12.53
N SER A 425 29.82 6.60 12.25
CA SER A 425 29.41 6.11 10.92
C SER A 425 28.37 6.98 10.21
N GLY A 426 28.02 8.14 10.76
CA GLY A 426 27.00 9.05 10.22
C GLY A 426 27.45 10.51 10.26
N VAL A 427 26.83 11.37 9.45
CA VAL A 427 27.13 12.81 9.46
C VAL A 427 26.21 13.49 10.45
N VAL A 428 26.75 13.91 11.59
CA VAL A 428 26.02 14.71 12.59
C VAL A 428 26.54 16.14 12.59
N SER A 429 25.64 17.11 12.53
CA SER A 429 25.99 18.53 12.43
C SER A 429 25.17 19.41 13.37
N PHE A 430 25.83 20.44 13.94
CA PHE A 430 25.27 21.43 14.87
C PHE A 430 25.42 22.89 14.39
N PRO A 431 25.25 23.21 13.10
CA PRO A 431 25.49 24.57 12.62
C PRO A 431 24.46 25.56 13.19
N GLY A 432 24.96 26.59 13.86
CA GLY A 432 24.12 27.63 14.47
C GLY A 432 23.27 27.14 15.66
N THR A 433 23.61 25.98 16.24
CA THR A 433 23.01 25.53 17.50
C THR A 433 23.34 26.51 18.62
N ARG A 434 22.40 26.71 19.55
CA ARG A 434 22.59 27.51 20.77
C ARG A 434 22.39 26.65 21.99
N PHE A 435 23.34 26.73 22.92
CA PHE A 435 23.28 26.09 24.23
C PHE A 435 23.15 27.20 25.28
N THR A 436 21.94 27.46 25.77
CA THR A 436 21.66 28.56 26.71
C THR A 436 21.34 28.06 28.12
N GLY A 437 20.75 26.87 28.25
CA GLY A 437 20.43 26.26 29.53
C GLY A 437 20.01 24.78 29.40
N GLY A 438 19.95 24.09 30.54
CA GLY A 438 19.72 22.64 30.60
C GLY A 438 20.99 21.85 30.22
N LEU A 439 21.31 20.80 30.97
CA LEU A 439 22.56 20.05 30.78
C LEU A 439 22.55 19.31 29.45
N VAL A 440 23.54 19.50 28.57
CA VAL A 440 23.79 18.68 27.39
C VAL A 440 25.08 17.89 27.60
N ASP A 441 24.95 16.62 27.96
CA ASP A 441 26.08 15.79 28.37
C ASP A 441 26.45 14.76 27.29
N PHE A 442 27.65 14.90 26.75
CA PHE A 442 28.25 13.93 25.82
C PHE A 442 29.23 12.97 26.50
N GLY A 443 29.61 13.14 27.76
CA GLY A 443 30.46 12.12 28.40
C GLY A 443 31.43 12.56 29.50
N ASP A 444 31.41 13.79 29.98
CA ASP A 444 32.38 14.22 31.01
C ASP A 444 32.09 13.58 32.39
N THR A 445 30.84 13.16 32.64
CA THR A 445 30.40 12.69 33.97
C THR A 445 30.24 11.17 34.12
N THR A 446 30.59 10.36 33.10
CA THR A 446 30.26 8.91 33.06
C THR A 446 31.38 8.02 32.55
N ASP A 447 31.39 6.74 32.95
CA ASP A 447 32.33 5.70 32.50
C ASP A 447 32.15 5.28 31.01
N ASN A 448 31.17 5.85 30.30
CA ASN A 448 30.89 5.54 28.91
C ASN A 448 30.58 6.82 28.12
N PRO A 449 31.60 7.62 27.75
CA PRO A 449 31.40 8.83 26.95
C PRO A 449 30.89 8.51 25.54
N ALA A 450 30.31 9.51 24.88
CA ALA A 450 30.03 9.49 23.45
C ALA A 450 31.32 9.20 22.66
N ARG A 451 31.18 8.48 21.54
CA ARG A 451 32.31 7.99 20.74
C ARG A 451 32.19 8.37 19.28
N GLY A 452 33.30 8.29 18.57
CA GLY A 452 33.39 8.58 17.14
C GLY A 452 33.90 10.00 16.86
N VAL A 453 33.61 10.49 15.66
CA VAL A 453 34.10 11.78 15.18
C VAL A 453 33.32 12.92 15.84
N VAL A 454 34.03 13.98 16.23
CA VAL A 454 33.41 15.21 16.75
C VAL A 454 32.40 15.75 15.72
N PRO A 455 31.12 15.91 16.09
CA PRO A 455 30.10 16.41 15.17
C PRO A 455 30.43 17.80 14.61
N VAL A 456 30.12 18.00 13.33
CA VAL A 456 30.48 19.23 12.60
C VAL A 456 29.78 20.44 13.23
N GLY A 457 30.54 21.48 13.58
CA GLY A 457 30.02 22.71 14.18
C GLY A 457 29.71 22.63 15.68
N LEU A 458 29.91 21.46 16.33
CA LEU A 458 29.66 21.30 17.77
C LEU A 458 30.57 22.20 18.61
N THR A 459 31.89 22.15 18.40
CA THR A 459 32.86 22.95 19.17
C THR A 459 32.59 24.46 19.05
N GLU A 460 32.23 24.93 17.86
CA GLU A 460 31.87 26.34 17.61
C GLU A 460 30.55 26.73 18.30
N ALA A 461 29.59 25.81 18.37
CA ALA A 461 28.34 26.02 19.09
C ALA A 461 28.58 26.05 20.61
N VAL A 462 29.42 25.15 21.14
CA VAL A 462 29.81 25.12 22.56
C VAL A 462 30.54 26.41 22.95
N SER A 463 31.51 26.87 22.16
CA SER A 463 32.27 28.09 22.48
C SER A 463 31.42 29.37 22.50
N ARG A 464 30.27 29.37 21.82
CA ARG A 464 29.32 30.50 21.82
C ARG A 464 28.19 30.36 22.84
N GLY A 465 28.03 29.17 23.43
CA GLY A 465 27.00 28.88 24.41
C GLY A 465 27.32 29.38 25.81
N THR A 466 26.40 29.16 26.73
CA THR A 466 26.60 29.42 28.15
C THR A 466 27.61 28.40 28.74
N PRO A 467 28.64 28.84 29.46
CA PRO A 467 29.61 27.93 30.10
C PRO A 467 28.94 26.92 31.05
N GLY A 468 29.41 25.66 31.04
CA GLY A 468 28.89 24.59 31.89
C GLY A 468 27.58 23.95 31.42
N VAL A 469 26.99 24.42 30.31
CA VAL A 469 25.79 23.80 29.72
C VAL A 469 26.14 22.53 28.96
N VAL A 470 27.29 22.49 28.28
CA VAL A 470 27.73 21.33 27.51
C VAL A 470 28.94 20.69 28.15
N HIS A 471 28.86 19.37 28.33
CA HIS A 471 29.97 18.53 28.78
C HIS A 471 30.44 17.65 27.62
N LEU A 472 31.71 17.75 27.25
CA LEU A 472 32.30 17.00 26.14
C LEU A 472 33.18 15.86 26.68
N PRO A 473 33.32 14.74 25.94
CA PRO A 473 34.34 13.75 26.24
C PRO A 473 35.74 14.38 26.17
N PRO A 474 36.70 13.97 27.03
CA PRO A 474 38.07 14.49 26.99
C PRO A 474 38.73 14.37 25.60
N GLU A 475 38.42 13.30 24.86
CA GLU A 475 38.94 13.07 23.50
C GLU A 475 38.47 14.13 22.48
N TRP A 476 37.31 14.76 22.74
CA TRP A 476 36.72 15.79 21.89
C TRP A 476 37.15 17.20 22.27
N GLU A 477 37.56 17.42 23.53
CA GLU A 477 38.10 18.71 24.00
C GLU A 477 39.44 19.04 23.34
N ASP A 478 40.29 18.03 23.17
CA ASP A 478 41.63 18.17 22.58
C ASP A 478 41.63 18.27 21.04
N GLY A 479 40.46 18.18 20.39
CA GLY A 479 40.34 18.13 18.93
C GLY A 479 40.92 16.86 18.29
N ARG A 480 41.25 15.84 19.10
CA ARG A 480 41.86 14.56 18.69
C ARG A 480 40.85 13.42 18.57
N GLY A 481 39.64 13.69 18.09
CA GLY A 481 38.65 12.64 17.81
C GLY A 481 39.22 11.62 16.82
N ASP A 482 39.74 10.50 17.33
CA ASP A 482 40.42 9.47 16.55
C ASP A 482 39.37 8.73 15.70
N PRO A 483 39.41 8.80 14.36
CA PRO A 483 38.42 8.14 13.52
C PRO A 483 38.49 6.60 13.55
N LEU A 484 39.41 5.98 14.30
CA LEU A 484 39.82 4.58 14.11
C LEU A 484 39.74 3.66 15.34
N ARG A 485 38.97 3.97 16.39
CA ARG A 485 38.70 2.99 17.46
C ARG A 485 37.36 2.27 17.25
N PHE A 486 37.49 1.01 16.80
CA PHE A 486 36.45 0.05 16.44
C PHE A 486 35.55 -0.41 17.58
#